data_AF-A0A1Y1R5U7-F1
#
_entry.id   AF-A0A1Y1R5U7-F1
#
_cell.length_a   1.000
_cell.length_b   1.000
_cell.length_c   1.000
_cell.angle_alpha   90.00
_cell.angle_beta   90.00
_cell.angle_gamma   90.00
#
_symmetry.space_group_name_H-M   'P 1'
#
loop_
_entity.id
_entity.type
_entity.pdbx_description
1 polymer ?
#
loop_
_entity_poly.entity_id
_entity_poly.type
_entity_poly.pdbx_seq_one_letter_code
_entity_poly.pdbx_strand_id
1 'polypeptide(L)'
;MSAAEQLLTNNLSTLALAVQNKSASGRGSSKKIDLYGIKKLRELILELAVRGKLVPQNPEDEPASKLLESIAAEKAWLVKEGKIKKQKPLPPIGEDEIPAELPSGWGYVRLGDVINVLNGRAYKKHEMLQEGTPLLRVGNLFTSNEWYYSNLELEPEKYIDNGDLIYAWSASFGPFIWNSGKAIYHYHIWKLDLFDEPSLSKQYLYNYLLAITEHIKASGSGIAMIHMTKERMEKLVLPIPPLQEQHRIVAKVDELMALCDQIEQQTEASLSAHTTLVENLLATLTSSANAEELEHNWQRIASHFTTLFTTEASIDQLKQTILQLAVMGKLVPQDPNDEPAAKLLERIATEKAQLVKEGKIKKQKALPPIGEDEKPFELPDGWEWCRLAELVTIRGGKRVSNGYKLLREPTPYIYIRVADMKGGTIDDSDIHYIDSQMRQKISQYIITKDDIYMTIVGTIGKCGLVPDKFDQMNLTENAARLTPSAELSNSFLYKCLDSDFCQNQFIDKTKQVGVQKMALNRLASTLIPLPPKTEALNIEKKVDQLMTLCDQIKTHLQHQQQTCLHLADAMVEQSLI
;
A
#
# COMPACT_ATOMS: atom_id res chain seq x y z
N MET A 1 -35.19 3.78 14.64
CA MET A 1 -33.93 3.99 13.89
C MET A 1 -34.16 5.13 12.91
N SER A 2 -33.22 6.06 12.81
CA SER A 2 -33.28 7.08 11.76
C SER A 2 -33.09 6.43 10.37
N ALA A 3 -33.54 7.10 9.31
CA ALA A 3 -33.32 6.61 7.94
C ALA A 3 -31.81 6.44 7.64
N ALA A 4 -30.99 7.33 8.19
CA ALA A 4 -29.54 7.25 8.13
C ALA A 4 -29.00 6.00 8.85
N GLU A 5 -29.48 5.68 10.05
CA GLU A 5 -29.06 4.50 10.80
C GLU A 5 -29.35 3.20 10.05
N GLN A 6 -30.54 3.08 9.45
CA GLN A 6 -30.89 1.91 8.62
C GLN A 6 -30.01 1.79 7.37
N LEU A 7 -29.70 2.90 6.72
CA LEU A 7 -28.85 2.91 5.54
C LEU A 7 -27.40 2.54 5.90
N LEU A 8 -26.90 2.99 7.04
CA LEU A 8 -25.58 2.62 7.54
C LEU A 8 -25.49 1.13 7.91
N THR A 9 -26.44 0.61 8.69
CA THR A 9 -26.41 -0.79 9.14
C THR A 9 -26.66 -1.79 8.01
N ASN A 10 -27.52 -1.46 7.04
CA ASN A 10 -27.87 -2.39 5.96
C ASN A 10 -26.74 -2.52 4.91
N ASN A 11 -25.83 -1.55 4.85
CA ASN A 11 -24.77 -1.49 3.84
C ASN A 11 -23.37 -1.69 4.41
N LEU A 12 -23.28 -2.00 5.70
CA LEU A 12 -22.06 -2.19 6.47
C LEU A 12 -21.14 -3.26 5.85
N SER A 13 -21.72 -4.37 5.37
CA SER A 13 -20.97 -5.44 4.70
C SER A 13 -20.37 -4.99 3.37
N THR A 14 -21.08 -4.15 2.62
CA THR A 14 -20.62 -3.61 1.34
C THR A 14 -19.48 -2.62 1.54
N LEU A 15 -19.58 -1.77 2.58
CA LEU A 15 -18.52 -0.84 2.96
C LEU A 15 -17.26 -1.55 3.48
N ALA A 16 -17.43 -2.67 4.19
CA ALA A 16 -16.29 -3.49 4.64
C ALA A 16 -15.50 -4.11 3.46
N LEU A 17 -16.16 -4.36 2.32
CA LEU A 17 -15.53 -4.90 1.10
C LEU A 17 -14.81 -3.82 0.26
N ALA A 18 -15.12 -2.54 0.49
CA ALA A 18 -14.47 -1.41 -0.18
C ALA A 18 -13.07 -1.20 0.40
N VAL A 19 -12.13 -2.01 -0.07
CA VAL A 19 -10.72 -2.01 0.32
C VAL A 19 -9.90 -1.40 -0.80
N GLN A 20 -8.83 -0.67 -0.51
CA GLN A 20 -7.88 -0.19 -1.51
C GLN A 20 -6.43 -0.53 -1.12
N ASN A 21 -5.57 -0.76 -2.10
CA ASN A 21 -4.13 -0.94 -1.86
C ASN A 21 -3.47 0.44 -1.66
N LYS A 22 -2.69 0.62 -0.60
CA LYS A 22 -1.93 1.87 -0.43
C LYS A 22 -0.80 1.93 -1.46
N SER A 23 -0.68 3.07 -2.14
CA SER A 23 0.54 3.38 -2.89
C SER A 23 1.70 3.55 -1.91
N ALA A 24 2.84 2.90 -2.19
CA ALA A 24 4.00 2.82 -1.29
C ALA A 24 4.78 4.15 -1.12
N SER A 25 4.13 5.30 -1.26
CA SER A 25 4.76 6.63 -1.26
C SER A 25 4.68 7.39 0.08
N GLY A 26 4.15 6.79 1.15
CA GLY A 26 4.07 7.41 2.47
C GLY A 26 5.02 6.78 3.52
N ARG A 27 5.84 7.61 4.19
CA ARG A 27 6.55 7.19 5.41
C ARG A 27 5.57 7.22 6.59
N GLY A 28 5.06 6.05 6.99
CA GLY A 28 4.38 5.92 8.29
C GLY A 28 3.07 5.14 8.32
N SER A 29 3.01 3.93 7.74
CA SER A 29 2.07 2.89 8.16
C SER A 29 2.53 1.55 7.57
N SER A 30 2.71 0.52 8.40
CA SER A 30 3.07 -0.83 7.96
C SER A 30 1.92 -1.58 7.28
N LYS A 31 0.71 -1.00 7.25
CA LYS A 31 -0.48 -1.61 6.66
C LYS A 31 -0.47 -1.40 5.14
N LYS A 32 -0.34 -2.49 4.38
CA LYS A 32 -0.38 -2.52 2.90
C LYS A 32 -1.77 -2.22 2.32
N ILE A 33 -2.80 -2.29 3.17
CA ILE A 33 -4.21 -2.23 2.83
C ILE A 33 -4.84 -1.02 3.53
N ASP A 34 -5.75 -0.33 2.85
CA ASP A 34 -6.56 0.75 3.40
C ASP A 34 -8.04 0.35 3.32
N LEU A 35 -8.74 0.35 4.45
CA LEU A 35 -10.16 -0.01 4.54
C LEU A 35 -11.03 1.21 4.19
N TYR A 36 -11.05 1.55 2.91
CA TYR A 36 -11.64 2.78 2.37
C TYR A 36 -13.10 2.98 2.80
N GLY A 37 -13.94 1.95 2.66
CA GLY A 37 -15.36 2.07 3.01
C GLY A 37 -15.60 2.31 4.50
N ILE A 38 -14.79 1.74 5.38
CA ILE A 38 -14.86 2.01 6.83
C ILE A 38 -14.44 3.45 7.12
N LYS A 39 -13.38 3.95 6.47
CA LYS A 39 -12.99 5.35 6.58
C LYS A 39 -14.12 6.28 6.15
N LYS A 40 -14.75 6.00 5.02
CA LYS A 40 -15.91 6.73 4.49
C LYS A 40 -17.12 6.68 5.43
N LEU A 41 -17.36 5.54 6.06
CA LEU A 41 -18.40 5.40 7.06
C LEU A 41 -18.18 6.32 8.27
N ARG A 42 -16.94 6.43 8.77
CA ARG A 42 -16.60 7.36 9.87
C ARG A 42 -16.82 8.82 9.48
N GLU A 43 -16.38 9.20 8.28
CA GLU A 43 -16.60 10.55 7.73
C GLU A 43 -18.11 10.85 7.68
N LEU A 44 -18.93 9.92 7.19
CA LEU A 44 -20.39 10.08 7.10
C LEU A 44 -21.06 10.18 8.49
N ILE A 45 -20.67 9.35 9.46
CA ILE A 45 -21.22 9.40 10.83
C ILE A 45 -21.02 10.80 11.43
N LEU A 46 -19.82 11.36 11.30
CA LEU A 46 -19.50 12.70 11.81
C LEU A 46 -20.29 13.79 11.07
N GLU A 47 -20.42 13.67 9.75
CA GLU A 47 -21.16 14.64 8.94
C GLU A 47 -22.67 14.64 9.30
N LEU A 48 -23.27 13.46 9.47
CA LEU A 48 -24.66 13.32 9.92
C LEU A 48 -24.87 13.87 11.34
N ALA A 49 -23.88 13.71 12.22
CA ALA A 49 -23.91 14.22 13.58
C ALA A 49 -24.01 15.75 13.59
N VAL A 50 -23.15 16.44 12.81
CA VAL A 50 -23.10 17.90 12.80
C VAL A 50 -24.23 18.55 11.98
N ARG A 51 -24.89 17.79 11.10
CA ARG A 51 -26.09 18.23 10.36
C ARG A 51 -27.40 17.96 11.10
N GLY A 52 -27.36 17.33 12.27
CA GLY A 52 -28.57 16.94 13.01
C GLY A 52 -29.41 15.87 12.32
N LYS A 53 -28.80 15.05 11.45
CA LYS A 53 -29.46 13.93 10.76
C LYS A 53 -29.21 12.57 11.45
N LEU A 54 -28.33 12.52 12.46
CA LEU A 54 -27.92 11.27 13.09
C LEU A 54 -28.96 10.70 14.06
N VAL A 55 -29.57 11.56 14.89
CA VAL A 55 -30.55 11.17 15.92
C VAL A 55 -31.87 11.92 15.71
N PRO A 56 -33.02 11.37 16.18
CA PRO A 56 -34.30 12.08 16.12
C PRO A 56 -34.30 13.36 16.97
N GLN A 57 -34.95 14.42 16.47
CA GLN A 57 -35.21 15.63 17.24
C GLN A 57 -36.30 15.39 18.29
N ASN A 58 -36.20 16.08 19.42
CA ASN A 58 -37.22 16.07 20.46
C ASN A 58 -37.77 17.50 20.66
N PRO A 59 -39.05 17.77 20.31
CA PRO A 59 -39.66 19.09 20.45
C PRO A 59 -39.70 19.62 21.89
N GLU A 60 -39.61 18.74 22.89
CA GLU A 60 -39.60 19.11 24.32
C GLU A 60 -38.21 19.53 24.83
N ASP A 61 -37.16 19.39 24.02
CA ASP A 61 -35.83 19.83 24.41
C ASP A 61 -35.76 21.36 24.40
N GLU A 62 -35.06 21.93 25.39
CA GLU A 62 -34.81 23.37 25.43
C GLU A 62 -34.00 23.80 24.20
N PRO A 63 -34.47 24.79 23.41
CA PRO A 63 -33.83 25.15 22.16
C PRO A 63 -32.42 25.73 22.39
N ALA A 64 -31.55 25.55 21.41
CA ALA A 64 -30.17 26.03 21.47
C ALA A 64 -30.05 27.54 21.69
N SER A 65 -31.06 28.33 21.34
CA SER A 65 -31.11 29.76 21.65
C SER A 65 -30.92 30.07 23.14
N LYS A 66 -31.44 29.22 24.04
CA LYS A 66 -31.28 29.38 25.50
C LYS A 66 -29.86 29.05 25.98
N LEU A 67 -29.24 28.04 25.37
CA LEU A 67 -27.83 27.72 25.61
C LEU A 67 -26.93 28.88 25.17
N LEU A 68 -27.21 29.46 24.01
CA LEU A 68 -26.46 30.60 23.47
C LEU A 68 -26.61 31.86 24.34
N GLU A 69 -27.79 32.13 24.87
CA GLU A 69 -28.02 33.19 25.86
C GLU A 69 -27.14 32.97 27.11
N SER A 70 -27.10 31.74 27.64
CA SER A 70 -26.31 31.36 28.83
C SER A 70 -24.81 31.48 28.58
N ILE A 71 -24.31 30.96 27.46
CA ILE A 71 -22.90 31.06 27.05
C ILE A 71 -22.48 32.53 26.91
N ALA A 72 -23.32 33.37 26.29
CA ALA A 72 -23.03 34.79 26.11
C ALA A 72 -22.97 35.54 27.46
N ALA A 73 -23.87 35.22 28.39
CA ALA A 73 -23.88 35.79 29.73
C ALA A 73 -22.63 35.38 30.53
N GLU A 74 -22.25 34.10 30.49
CA GLU A 74 -21.06 33.60 31.18
C GLU A 74 -19.78 34.21 30.57
N LYS A 75 -19.66 34.26 29.23
CA LYS A 75 -18.56 34.96 28.55
C LYS A 75 -18.45 36.41 29.01
N ALA A 76 -19.56 37.14 29.08
CA ALA A 76 -19.57 38.53 29.52
C ALA A 76 -19.13 38.66 30.99
N TRP A 77 -19.53 37.74 31.86
CA TRP A 77 -19.10 37.69 33.26
C TRP A 77 -17.59 37.40 33.38
N LEU A 78 -17.07 36.40 32.65
CA LEU A 78 -15.64 36.08 32.64
C LEU A 78 -14.77 37.26 32.18
N VAL A 79 -15.24 38.05 31.20
CA VAL A 79 -14.57 39.29 30.77
C VAL A 79 -14.61 40.35 31.87
N LYS A 80 -15.75 40.54 32.52
CA LYS A 80 -15.92 41.52 33.60
C LYS A 80 -15.02 41.23 34.81
N GLU A 81 -14.89 39.95 35.16
CA GLU A 81 -14.01 39.48 36.25
C GLU A 81 -12.53 39.43 35.84
N GLY A 82 -12.19 39.76 34.59
CA GLY A 82 -10.81 39.77 34.09
C GLY A 82 -10.18 38.38 33.92
N LYS A 83 -10.98 37.30 33.98
CA LYS A 83 -10.54 35.92 33.79
C LYS A 83 -10.19 35.63 32.33
N ILE A 84 -10.85 36.31 31.40
CA ILE A 84 -10.52 36.26 29.97
C ILE A 84 -10.40 37.67 29.39
N LYS A 85 -9.59 37.81 28.34
CA LYS A 85 -9.46 39.07 27.61
C LYS A 85 -10.70 39.31 26.75
N LYS A 86 -11.14 40.58 26.67
CA LYS A 86 -12.20 40.98 25.73
C LYS A 86 -11.76 40.72 24.29
N GLN A 87 -12.47 39.81 23.62
CA GLN A 87 -12.22 39.49 22.22
C GLN A 87 -12.81 40.58 21.30
N LYS A 88 -12.27 40.71 20.10
CA LYS A 88 -12.88 41.55 19.06
C LYS A 88 -14.20 40.88 18.61
N PRO A 89 -15.26 41.65 18.35
CA PRO A 89 -16.49 41.09 17.77
C PRO A 89 -16.19 40.33 16.48
N LEU A 90 -16.72 39.13 16.36
CA LEU A 90 -16.64 38.32 15.15
C LEU A 90 -17.70 38.80 14.14
N PRO A 91 -17.46 38.61 12.83
CA PRO A 91 -18.46 38.95 11.84
C PRO A 91 -19.73 38.11 12.03
N PRO A 92 -20.92 38.67 11.70
CA PRO A 92 -22.15 37.89 11.66
C PRO A 92 -21.98 36.71 10.70
N ILE A 93 -22.75 35.65 10.91
CA ILE A 93 -22.74 34.46 10.04
C ILE A 93 -23.51 34.82 8.76
N GLY A 94 -22.84 34.77 7.61
CA GLY A 94 -23.45 34.99 6.31
C GLY A 94 -24.34 33.83 5.87
N GLU A 95 -25.31 34.08 4.99
CA GLU A 95 -26.17 33.03 4.41
C GLU A 95 -25.37 31.99 3.61
N ASP A 96 -24.24 32.40 3.03
CA ASP A 96 -23.30 31.56 2.29
C ASP A 96 -22.41 30.68 3.19
N GLU A 97 -22.35 30.97 4.49
CA GLU A 97 -21.60 30.20 5.48
C GLU A 97 -22.46 29.13 6.18
N ILE A 98 -23.75 29.06 5.86
CA ILE A 98 -24.73 28.13 6.41
C ILE A 98 -24.78 26.89 5.50
N PRO A 99 -24.20 25.73 5.90
CA PRO A 99 -24.00 24.61 4.98
C PRO A 99 -25.29 23.82 4.65
N ALA A 100 -26.33 23.93 5.49
CA ALA A 100 -27.60 23.20 5.35
C ALA A 100 -28.72 23.84 6.20
N GLU A 101 -29.98 23.53 5.87
CA GLU A 101 -31.11 23.75 6.77
C GLU A 101 -30.93 22.88 8.03
N LEU A 102 -30.82 23.50 9.20
CA LEU A 102 -30.73 22.77 10.46
C LEU A 102 -32.12 22.31 10.92
N PRO A 103 -32.19 21.24 11.72
CA PRO A 103 -33.43 20.86 12.37
C PRO A 103 -33.98 21.96 13.29
N SER A 104 -35.29 21.91 13.54
CA SER A 104 -35.94 22.83 14.48
C SER A 104 -35.29 22.73 15.87
N GLY A 105 -35.08 23.88 16.53
CA GLY A 105 -34.46 23.96 17.86
C GLY A 105 -32.94 24.12 17.85
N TRP A 106 -32.27 23.93 16.71
CA TRP A 106 -30.85 24.20 16.56
C TRP A 106 -30.55 25.68 16.34
N GLY A 107 -29.30 26.07 16.59
CA GLY A 107 -28.77 27.41 16.31
C GLY A 107 -27.40 27.36 15.67
N TYR A 108 -26.97 28.50 15.13
CA TYR A 108 -25.61 28.70 14.63
C TYR A 108 -24.87 29.69 15.53
N VAL A 109 -23.60 29.41 15.79
CA VAL A 109 -22.72 30.31 16.55
C VAL A 109 -21.30 30.28 15.98
N ARG A 110 -20.60 31.41 16.08
CA ARG A 110 -19.15 31.41 15.78
C ARG A 110 -18.43 30.68 16.89
N LEU A 111 -17.49 29.82 16.54
CA LEU A 111 -16.77 29.01 17.52
C LEU A 111 -16.06 29.89 18.57
N GLY A 112 -15.47 31.02 18.17
CA GLY A 112 -14.85 31.98 19.11
C GLY A 112 -15.85 32.66 20.07
N ASP A 113 -17.16 32.55 19.82
CA ASP A 113 -18.19 33.03 20.75
C ASP A 113 -18.54 32.02 21.85
N VAL A 114 -18.10 30.77 21.72
CA VAL A 114 -18.35 29.72 22.72
C VAL A 114 -17.08 29.16 23.37
N ILE A 115 -15.90 29.43 22.79
CA ILE A 115 -14.60 29.01 23.36
C ILE A 115 -13.57 30.14 23.46
N ASN A 116 -12.63 29.96 24.38
CA ASN A 116 -11.36 30.66 24.46
C ASN A 116 -10.25 29.79 23.85
N VAL A 117 -9.58 30.29 22.81
CA VAL A 117 -8.46 29.59 22.17
C VAL A 117 -7.14 30.01 22.83
N LEU A 118 -6.60 29.14 23.67
CA LEU A 118 -5.36 29.35 24.43
C LEU A 118 -4.16 28.72 23.71
N ASN A 119 -3.08 29.48 23.64
CA ASN A 119 -1.88 29.10 22.88
C ASN A 119 -0.82 28.51 23.81
N GLY A 120 -0.15 27.44 23.36
CA GLY A 120 1.01 26.90 24.04
C GLY A 120 2.21 27.84 24.02
N ARG A 121 3.38 27.34 24.45
CA ARG A 121 4.63 28.10 24.48
C ARG A 121 5.66 27.50 23.52
N ALA A 122 6.53 28.33 22.95
CA ALA A 122 7.73 27.86 22.26
C ALA A 122 8.84 27.56 23.28
N TYR A 123 9.45 26.39 23.19
CA TYR A 123 10.50 25.95 24.10
C TYR A 123 11.86 25.90 23.40
N LYS A 124 12.89 26.41 24.07
CA LYS A 124 14.28 26.34 23.61
C LYS A 124 14.86 24.97 23.94
N LYS A 125 15.90 24.56 23.21
CA LYS A 125 16.54 23.24 23.39
C LYS A 125 17.00 22.97 24.83
N HIS A 126 17.53 23.98 25.53
CA HIS A 126 17.97 23.83 26.92
C HIS A 126 16.82 23.78 27.96
N GLU A 127 15.59 24.11 27.55
CA GLU A 127 14.40 24.02 28.39
C GLU A 127 13.70 22.65 28.24
N MET A 128 14.14 21.85 27.27
CA MET A 128 13.64 20.50 26.98
C MET A 128 14.55 19.46 27.64
N LEU A 129 14.16 19.04 28.84
CA LEU A 129 14.88 18.15 29.74
C LEU A 129 14.40 16.69 29.62
N GLN A 130 15.06 15.79 30.35
CA GLN A 130 14.69 14.38 30.47
C GLN A 130 13.76 14.08 31.66
N GLU A 131 13.55 15.05 32.56
CA GLU A 131 12.69 14.92 33.75
C GLU A 131 12.00 16.26 34.08
N GLY A 132 10.91 16.20 34.85
CA GLY A 132 10.09 17.36 35.23
C GLY A 132 8.63 17.24 34.78
N THR A 133 8.00 18.38 34.46
CA THR A 133 6.63 18.39 33.89
C THR A 133 6.67 17.96 32.42
N PRO A 134 5.82 17.01 31.98
CA PRO A 134 5.79 16.57 30.58
C PRO A 134 5.51 17.71 29.60
N LEU A 135 6.29 17.80 28.52
CA LEU A 135 6.09 18.76 27.43
C LEU A 135 5.43 18.06 26.23
N LEU A 136 4.12 18.31 26.05
CA LEU A 136 3.37 17.82 24.91
C LEU A 136 3.74 18.58 23.62
N ARG A 137 4.11 17.84 22.58
CA ARG A 137 4.36 18.37 21.22
C ARG A 137 3.49 17.63 20.21
N VAL A 138 3.35 18.21 19.01
CA VAL A 138 2.53 17.60 17.92
C VAL A 138 2.99 16.17 17.60
N GLY A 139 4.30 15.90 17.58
CA GLY A 139 4.81 14.55 17.36
C GLY A 139 4.26 13.52 18.37
N ASN A 140 4.05 13.93 19.63
CA ASN A 140 3.50 13.06 20.68
C ASN A 140 2.05 12.65 20.43
N LEU A 141 1.31 13.42 19.64
CA LEU A 141 -0.09 13.15 19.31
C LEU A 141 -0.26 12.23 18.09
N PHE A 142 0.76 12.11 17.23
CA PHE A 142 0.60 11.45 15.92
C PHE A 142 1.68 10.42 15.58
N THR A 143 2.95 10.65 15.94
CA THR A 143 4.08 9.94 15.31
C THR A 143 5.17 9.46 16.26
N SER A 144 5.20 9.93 17.51
CA SER A 144 6.34 9.72 18.41
C SER A 144 5.91 9.44 19.84
N ASN A 145 6.51 8.42 20.43
CA ASN A 145 6.40 8.15 21.87
C ASN A 145 7.53 8.82 22.69
N GLU A 146 8.36 9.66 22.06
CA GLU A 146 9.47 10.33 22.73
C GLU A 146 9.03 11.62 23.44
N TRP A 147 9.24 11.65 24.75
CA TRP A 147 8.88 12.76 25.62
C TRP A 147 10.06 13.65 25.97
N TYR A 148 9.77 14.95 26.07
CA TYR A 148 10.62 15.91 26.76
C TYR A 148 9.88 16.43 27.97
N TYR A 149 10.63 17.04 28.88
CA TYR A 149 10.11 17.57 30.13
C TYR A 149 10.65 18.98 30.38
N SER A 150 10.07 19.69 31.32
CA SER A 150 10.57 20.99 31.76
C SER A 150 10.28 21.21 33.24
N ASN A 151 11.20 21.89 33.92
CA ASN A 151 11.04 22.34 35.30
C ASN A 151 10.55 23.79 35.39
N LEU A 152 10.15 24.40 34.28
CA LEU A 152 9.59 25.75 34.25
C LEU A 152 8.25 25.77 35.00
N GLU A 153 8.10 26.76 35.87
CA GLU A 153 6.81 27.16 36.42
C GLU A 153 6.19 28.19 35.48
N LEU A 154 5.00 27.89 34.95
CA LEU A 154 4.31 28.70 33.96
C LEU A 154 2.96 29.19 34.49
N GLU A 155 2.35 30.11 33.76
CA GLU A 155 0.96 30.53 34.01
C GLU A 155 -0.02 29.35 33.85
N PRO A 156 -1.15 29.30 34.57
CA PRO A 156 -2.12 28.22 34.50
C PRO A 156 -2.58 27.85 33.08
N GLU A 157 -2.74 28.84 32.20
CA GLU A 157 -3.14 28.65 30.79
C GLU A 157 -2.13 27.85 29.95
N LYS A 158 -0.90 27.64 30.45
CA LYS A 158 0.15 26.85 29.78
C LYS A 158 0.14 25.38 30.19
N TYR A 159 -0.74 25.01 31.11
CA TYR A 159 -0.98 23.63 31.49
C TYR A 159 -2.26 23.11 30.84
N ILE A 160 -2.24 21.81 30.58
CA ILE A 160 -3.40 20.99 30.26
C ILE A 160 -3.43 19.82 31.25
N ASP A 161 -4.63 19.32 31.53
CA ASP A 161 -4.89 18.18 32.40
C ASP A 161 -6.05 17.33 31.85
N ASN A 162 -6.30 16.20 32.49
CA ASN A 162 -7.30 15.22 32.05
C ASN A 162 -8.67 15.88 31.77
N GLY A 163 -9.22 15.58 30.60
CA GLY A 163 -10.48 16.12 30.10
C GLY A 163 -10.36 17.45 29.34
N ASP A 164 -9.18 18.03 29.18
CA ASP A 164 -9.01 19.23 28.35
C ASP A 164 -9.15 18.92 26.86
N LEU A 165 -9.91 19.76 26.14
CA LEU A 165 -9.99 19.70 24.69
C LEU A 165 -8.83 20.50 24.09
N ILE A 166 -8.00 19.81 23.30
CA ILE A 166 -6.87 20.42 22.62
C ILE A 166 -6.97 20.22 21.11
N TYR A 167 -6.31 21.10 20.35
CA TYR A 167 -6.26 21.04 18.90
C TYR A 167 -4.84 21.28 18.39
N ALA A 168 -4.25 20.26 17.75
CA ALA A 168 -2.98 20.43 17.04
C ALA A 168 -3.26 21.10 15.69
N TRP A 169 -2.48 22.11 15.29
CA TRP A 169 -2.81 22.95 14.12
C TRP A 169 -1.73 23.00 13.02
N SER A 170 -0.61 22.27 13.17
CA SER A 170 0.55 22.37 12.27
C SER A 170 1.05 21.02 11.74
N ALA A 171 1.16 20.90 10.42
CA ALA A 171 1.55 19.69 9.65
C ALA A 171 0.62 18.48 9.83
N SER A 172 0.53 17.94 11.05
CA SER A 172 -0.48 16.99 11.49
C SER A 172 -1.42 17.71 12.46
N PHE A 173 -2.72 17.69 12.17
CA PHE A 173 -3.70 18.50 12.88
C PHE A 173 -4.99 17.73 13.15
N GLY A 174 -5.69 18.16 14.19
CA GLY A 174 -6.94 17.56 14.66
C GLY A 174 -7.18 17.79 16.15
N PRO A 175 -8.42 17.54 16.62
CA PRO A 175 -8.80 17.65 18.03
C PRO A 175 -8.39 16.42 18.83
N PHE A 176 -8.21 16.58 20.16
CA PHE A 176 -7.99 15.51 21.12
C PHE A 176 -8.63 15.87 22.47
N ILE A 177 -9.20 14.88 23.15
CA ILE A 177 -9.47 14.96 24.59
C ILE A 177 -8.23 14.45 25.32
N TRP A 178 -7.56 15.33 26.05
CA TRP A 178 -6.32 15.01 26.75
C TRP A 178 -6.59 14.15 27.97
N ASN A 179 -5.91 13.00 28.11
CA ASN A 179 -6.14 12.02 29.19
C ASN A 179 -4.83 11.42 29.74
N SER A 180 -3.73 12.17 29.74
CA SER A 180 -2.42 11.68 30.21
C SER A 180 -1.81 12.51 31.34
N GLY A 181 -2.68 13.10 32.17
CA GLY A 181 -2.34 13.88 33.35
C GLY A 181 -1.78 15.27 33.02
N LYS A 182 -1.37 15.99 34.05
CA LYS A 182 -0.87 17.36 33.93
C LYS A 182 0.35 17.46 33.01
N ALA A 183 0.27 18.30 31.97
CA ALA A 183 1.35 18.57 31.04
C ALA A 183 1.40 20.06 30.66
N ILE A 184 2.58 20.52 30.23
CA ILE A 184 2.72 21.79 29.50
C ILE A 184 2.75 21.50 28.01
N TYR A 185 2.33 22.45 27.16
CA TYR A 185 2.16 22.17 25.74
C TYR A 185 2.83 23.20 24.82
N HIS A 186 3.28 22.71 23.67
CA HIS A 186 3.97 23.49 22.67
C HIS A 186 3.03 24.44 21.90
N TYR A 187 3.55 25.55 21.35
CA TYR A 187 2.75 26.57 20.66
C TYR A 187 1.96 26.06 19.44
N HIS A 188 2.32 24.91 18.88
CA HIS A 188 1.59 24.24 17.78
C HIS A 188 0.32 23.51 18.22
N ILE A 189 -0.05 23.62 19.49
CA ILE A 189 -1.24 23.03 20.08
C ILE A 189 -2.01 24.16 20.77
N TRP A 190 -3.33 24.19 20.56
CA TRP A 190 -4.23 25.04 21.32
C TRP A 190 -4.97 24.22 22.37
N LYS A 191 -5.19 24.83 23.52
CA LYS A 191 -6.23 24.41 24.46
C LYS A 191 -7.50 25.19 24.13
N LEU A 192 -8.63 24.51 24.02
CA LEU A 192 -9.94 25.09 23.72
C LEU A 192 -10.79 25.05 24.99
N ASP A 193 -10.79 26.16 25.74
CA ASP A 193 -11.57 26.27 26.97
C ASP A 193 -12.98 26.77 26.63
N LEU A 194 -14.01 26.02 27.03
CA LEU A 194 -15.40 26.40 26.81
C LEU A 194 -15.79 27.50 27.80
N PHE A 195 -16.58 28.49 27.37
CA PHE A 195 -17.05 29.53 28.29
C PHE A 195 -18.07 29.00 29.29
N ASP A 196 -18.93 28.06 28.87
CA ASP A 196 -19.98 27.48 29.70
C ASP A 196 -20.10 25.97 29.38
N GLU A 197 -19.35 25.14 30.12
CA GLU A 197 -19.36 23.68 29.96
C GLU A 197 -20.74 23.02 30.18
N PRO A 198 -21.58 23.47 31.12
CA PRO A 198 -22.97 23.01 31.23
C PRO A 198 -23.80 23.15 29.96
N SER A 199 -23.57 24.18 29.14
CA SER A 199 -24.37 24.46 27.94
C SER A 199 -23.80 23.86 26.65
N LEU A 200 -22.52 23.46 26.64
CA LEU A 200 -21.85 22.90 25.47
C LEU A 200 -21.04 21.66 25.85
N SER A 201 -21.44 20.52 25.30
CA SER A 201 -20.71 19.28 25.46
C SER A 201 -19.35 19.35 24.77
N LYS A 202 -18.28 19.18 25.55
CA LYS A 202 -16.91 19.10 25.05
C LYS A 202 -16.71 17.98 24.03
N GLN A 203 -17.40 16.85 24.23
CA GLN A 203 -17.35 15.71 23.31
C GLN A 203 -18.10 15.98 22.00
N TYR A 204 -19.21 16.74 22.05
CA TYR A 204 -19.89 17.20 20.84
C TYR A 204 -18.98 18.13 20.03
N LEU A 205 -18.33 19.09 20.71
CA LEU A 205 -17.37 19.99 20.06
C LEU A 205 -16.15 19.23 19.48
N TYR A 206 -15.65 18.21 20.18
CA TYR A 206 -14.63 17.30 19.66
C TYR A 206 -15.07 16.65 18.35
N ASN A 207 -16.27 16.07 18.30
CA ASN A 207 -16.83 15.43 17.10
C ASN A 207 -16.98 16.43 15.93
N TYR A 208 -17.45 17.64 16.21
CA TYR A 208 -17.53 18.71 15.20
C TYR A 208 -16.14 19.06 14.64
N LEU A 209 -15.16 19.32 15.52
CA LEU A 209 -13.80 19.65 15.08
C LEU A 209 -13.15 18.51 14.32
N LEU A 210 -13.50 17.25 14.64
CA LEU A 210 -13.03 16.08 13.93
C LEU A 210 -13.63 16.02 12.51
N ALA A 211 -14.93 16.27 12.37
CA ALA A 211 -15.61 16.38 11.07
C ALA A 211 -14.94 17.44 10.18
N ILE A 212 -14.73 18.64 10.72
CA ILE A 212 -14.05 19.75 10.03
C ILE A 212 -12.61 19.37 9.65
N THR A 213 -11.89 18.69 10.54
CA THR A 213 -10.52 18.24 10.30
C THR A 213 -10.47 17.29 9.10
N GLU A 214 -11.37 16.30 9.05
CA GLU A 214 -11.41 15.33 7.95
C GLU A 214 -11.84 15.99 6.63
N HIS A 215 -12.80 16.92 6.64
CA HIS A 215 -13.17 17.69 5.46
C HIS A 215 -12.00 18.51 4.90
N ILE A 216 -11.21 19.16 5.77
CA ILE A 216 -10.02 19.91 5.36
C ILE A 216 -8.96 18.97 4.76
N LYS A 217 -8.72 17.81 5.38
CA LYS A 217 -7.78 16.80 4.86
C LYS A 217 -8.22 16.27 3.49
N ALA A 218 -9.51 16.04 3.28
CA ALA A 218 -10.06 15.55 2.02
C ALA A 218 -9.94 16.59 0.88
N SER A 219 -10.05 17.88 1.20
CA SER A 219 -9.99 18.98 0.21
C SER A 219 -8.57 19.31 -0.27
N GLY A 220 -7.52 18.78 0.37
CA GLY A 220 -6.13 19.16 0.12
C GLY A 220 -5.40 18.27 -0.90
N SER A 221 -5.33 18.69 -2.17
CA SER A 221 -4.40 18.13 -3.16
C SER A 221 -3.13 19.00 -3.29
N GLY A 222 -2.04 18.57 -2.64
CA GLY A 222 -0.67 19.05 -2.93
C GLY A 222 -0.09 20.10 -1.98
N ILE A 223 0.97 19.71 -1.26
CA ILE A 223 2.16 20.45 -0.75
C ILE A 223 1.98 21.77 0.04
N ALA A 224 0.89 22.52 -0.07
CA ALA A 224 0.56 23.60 0.85
C ALA A 224 -0.02 22.99 2.12
N MET A 225 0.76 22.92 3.21
CA MET A 225 0.25 22.58 4.54
C MET A 225 -0.94 23.50 4.84
N ILE A 226 -2.17 22.96 4.85
CA ILE A 226 -3.34 23.73 5.29
C ILE A 226 -3.18 23.92 6.80
N HIS A 227 -2.52 25.00 7.20
CA HIS A 227 -2.42 25.38 8.60
C HIS A 227 -3.75 25.95 9.06
N MET A 228 -4.28 25.43 10.16
CA MET A 228 -5.38 26.09 10.85
C MET A 228 -4.82 27.34 11.54
N THR A 229 -5.35 28.51 11.22
CA THR A 229 -4.99 29.77 11.92
C THR A 229 -5.97 30.01 13.06
N LYS A 230 -5.54 30.72 14.11
CA LYS A 230 -6.42 31.03 15.25
C LYS A 230 -7.66 31.80 14.80
N GLU A 231 -7.49 32.77 13.90
CA GLU A 231 -8.60 33.53 13.33
C GLU A 231 -9.58 32.62 12.56
N ARG A 232 -9.07 31.67 11.77
CA ARG A 232 -9.93 30.71 11.06
C ARG A 232 -10.69 29.81 12.03
N MET A 233 -10.03 29.33 13.09
CA MET A 233 -10.65 28.53 14.16
C MET A 233 -11.78 29.31 14.84
N GLU A 234 -11.52 30.55 15.26
CA GLU A 234 -12.53 31.39 15.92
C GLU A 234 -13.71 31.72 15.00
N LYS A 235 -13.50 31.81 13.69
CA LYS A 235 -14.53 32.07 12.68
C LYS A 235 -15.34 30.85 12.26
N LEU A 236 -14.95 29.63 12.62
CA LEU A 236 -15.72 28.42 12.27
C LEU A 236 -17.18 28.57 12.74
N VAL A 237 -18.11 28.11 11.90
CA VAL A 237 -19.55 28.12 12.19
C VAL A 237 -19.92 26.79 12.84
N LEU A 238 -20.22 26.83 14.14
CA LEU A 238 -20.66 25.68 14.91
C LEU A 238 -22.20 25.60 14.86
N PRO A 239 -22.78 24.54 14.27
CA PRO A 239 -24.17 24.20 14.51
C PRO A 239 -24.31 23.63 15.92
N ILE A 240 -25.13 24.27 16.75
CA ILE A 240 -25.36 23.88 18.15
C ILE A 240 -26.79 23.32 18.32
N PRO A 241 -26.94 22.04 18.71
CA PRO A 241 -28.22 21.45 19.10
C PRO A 241 -28.61 21.83 20.53
N PRO A 242 -29.87 21.58 20.92
CA PRO A 242 -30.25 21.42 22.32
C PRO A 242 -29.28 20.53 23.11
N LEU A 243 -29.06 20.83 24.40
CA LEU A 243 -28.04 20.14 25.21
C LEU A 243 -28.30 18.62 25.30
N GLN A 244 -29.56 18.24 25.50
CA GLN A 244 -29.94 16.83 25.55
C GLN A 244 -29.70 16.14 24.21
N GLU A 245 -29.92 16.83 23.09
CA GLU A 245 -29.61 16.32 21.76
C GLU A 245 -28.10 16.19 21.53
N GLN A 246 -27.27 17.12 22.02
CA GLN A 246 -25.80 16.98 21.99
C GLN A 246 -25.34 15.67 22.65
N HIS A 247 -25.89 15.34 23.83
CA HIS A 247 -25.58 14.08 24.52
C HIS A 247 -26.04 12.85 23.74
N ARG A 248 -27.24 12.88 23.14
CA ARG A 248 -27.74 11.78 22.30
C ARG A 248 -26.89 11.59 21.04
N ILE A 249 -26.45 12.69 20.40
CA ILE A 249 -25.54 12.66 19.26
C ILE A 249 -24.21 12.02 19.66
N VAL A 250 -23.60 12.49 20.75
CA VAL A 250 -22.32 11.94 21.24
C VAL A 250 -22.42 10.44 21.49
N ALA A 251 -23.44 10.01 22.25
CA ALA A 251 -23.65 8.59 22.54
C ALA A 251 -23.79 7.76 21.26
N LYS A 252 -24.49 8.28 20.24
CA LYS A 252 -24.68 7.58 18.97
C LYS A 252 -23.42 7.56 18.11
N VAL A 253 -22.64 8.64 18.08
CA VAL A 253 -21.33 8.65 17.41
C VAL A 253 -20.41 7.63 18.06
N ASP A 254 -20.32 7.58 19.39
CA ASP A 254 -19.46 6.63 20.10
C ASP A 254 -19.87 5.17 19.79
N GLU A 255 -21.17 4.87 19.81
CA GLU A 255 -21.72 3.56 19.44
C GLU A 255 -21.30 3.13 18.03
N LEU A 256 -21.51 4.01 17.03
CA LEU A 256 -21.23 3.69 15.63
C LEU A 256 -19.73 3.65 15.34
N MET A 257 -18.92 4.49 16.00
CA MET A 257 -17.46 4.45 15.87
C MET A 257 -16.86 3.18 16.45
N ALA A 258 -17.39 2.70 17.59
CA ALA A 258 -16.97 1.41 18.16
C ALA A 258 -17.34 0.23 17.23
N LEU A 259 -18.49 0.28 16.57
CA LEU A 259 -18.87 -0.70 15.56
C LEU A 259 -17.91 -0.67 14.36
N CYS A 260 -17.53 0.52 13.88
CA CYS A 260 -16.51 0.67 12.85
C CYS A 260 -15.15 0.07 13.27
N ASP A 261 -14.71 0.30 14.51
CA ASP A 261 -13.46 -0.27 15.06
C ASP A 261 -13.51 -1.80 15.05
N GLN A 262 -14.65 -2.39 15.46
CA GLN A 262 -14.84 -3.83 15.49
C GLN A 262 -14.79 -4.44 14.09
N ILE A 263 -15.41 -3.81 13.10
CA ILE A 263 -15.43 -4.30 11.71
C ILE A 263 -14.05 -4.19 11.08
N GLU A 264 -13.35 -3.09 11.33
CA GLU A 264 -11.98 -2.89 10.89
C GLU A 264 -11.08 -4.01 11.44
N GLN A 265 -11.15 -4.29 12.75
CA GLN A 265 -10.40 -5.38 13.36
C GLN A 265 -10.75 -6.76 12.78
N GLN A 266 -12.05 -7.04 12.61
CA GLN A 266 -12.52 -8.32 12.04
C GLN A 266 -12.08 -8.51 10.59
N THR A 267 -12.13 -7.45 9.79
CA THR A 267 -11.71 -7.48 8.37
C THR A 267 -10.21 -7.72 8.27
N GLU A 268 -9.40 -7.05 9.08
CA GLU A 268 -7.95 -7.27 9.12
C GLU A 268 -7.59 -8.68 9.56
N ALA A 269 -8.24 -9.19 10.62
CA ALA A 269 -8.03 -10.56 11.09
C ALA A 269 -8.42 -11.59 10.02
N SER A 270 -9.56 -11.38 9.35
CA SER A 270 -10.04 -12.26 8.26
C SER A 270 -9.06 -12.28 7.08
N LEU A 271 -8.57 -11.12 6.65
CA LEU A 271 -7.59 -11.01 5.55
C LEU A 271 -6.28 -11.72 5.92
N SER A 272 -5.77 -11.50 7.14
CA SER A 272 -4.56 -12.17 7.62
C SER A 272 -4.72 -13.69 7.67
N ALA A 273 -5.84 -14.19 8.22
CA ALA A 273 -6.12 -15.62 8.29
C ALA A 273 -6.27 -16.24 6.90
N HIS A 274 -6.93 -15.54 5.98
CA HIS A 274 -7.08 -15.96 4.59
C HIS A 274 -5.72 -16.09 3.90
N THR A 275 -4.82 -15.10 4.02
CA THR A 275 -3.47 -15.18 3.45
C THR A 275 -2.71 -16.38 3.98
N THR A 276 -2.70 -16.59 5.30
CA THR A 276 -2.01 -17.75 5.91
C THR A 276 -2.61 -19.07 5.46
N LEU A 277 -3.93 -19.17 5.29
CA LEU A 277 -4.58 -20.39 4.80
C LEU A 277 -4.15 -20.71 3.36
N VAL A 278 -4.20 -19.73 2.45
CA VAL A 278 -3.81 -19.92 1.04
C VAL A 278 -2.35 -20.34 0.94
N GLU A 279 -1.45 -19.64 1.64
CA GLU A 279 -0.01 -19.96 1.66
C GLU A 279 0.25 -21.40 2.11
N ASN A 280 -0.38 -21.83 3.21
CA ASN A 280 -0.19 -23.18 3.73
C ASN A 280 -0.75 -24.26 2.79
N LEU A 281 -1.93 -24.03 2.19
CA LEU A 281 -2.54 -25.00 1.27
C LEU A 281 -1.69 -25.17 0.00
N LEU A 282 -1.20 -24.07 -0.57
CA LEU A 282 -0.33 -24.10 -1.76
C LEU A 282 1.05 -24.70 -1.43
N ALA A 283 1.62 -24.37 -0.26
CA ALA A 283 2.84 -25.00 0.22
C ALA A 283 2.66 -26.53 0.37
N THR A 284 1.55 -26.97 0.99
CA THR A 284 1.23 -28.39 1.14
C THR A 284 1.13 -29.07 -0.23
N LEU A 285 0.46 -28.45 -1.20
CA LEU A 285 0.34 -28.96 -2.57
C LEU A 285 1.72 -29.20 -3.20
N THR A 286 2.61 -28.20 -3.15
CA THR A 286 3.97 -28.30 -3.72
C THR A 286 4.86 -29.30 -2.99
N SER A 287 4.65 -29.51 -1.69
CA SER A 287 5.39 -30.50 -0.88
C SER A 287 4.86 -31.93 -0.98
N SER A 288 3.80 -32.20 -1.76
CA SER A 288 3.21 -33.55 -1.86
C SER A 288 4.25 -34.59 -2.29
N ALA A 289 4.32 -35.70 -1.54
CA ALA A 289 5.37 -36.72 -1.70
C ALA A 289 5.14 -37.62 -2.92
N ASN A 290 3.89 -37.82 -3.33
CA ASN A 290 3.53 -38.67 -4.48
C ASN A 290 2.30 -38.13 -5.23
N ALA A 291 1.96 -38.77 -6.35
CA ALA A 291 0.86 -38.36 -7.21
C ALA A 291 -0.53 -38.46 -6.54
N GLU A 292 -0.74 -39.44 -5.65
CA GLU A 292 -2.01 -39.60 -4.93
C GLU A 292 -2.23 -38.47 -3.92
N GLU A 293 -1.20 -38.14 -3.14
CA GLU A 293 -1.22 -37.01 -2.21
C GLU A 293 -1.40 -35.67 -2.95
N LEU A 294 -0.71 -35.50 -4.09
CA LEU A 294 -0.86 -34.32 -4.93
C LEU A 294 -2.30 -34.14 -5.41
N GLU A 295 -2.92 -35.22 -5.92
CA GLU A 295 -4.31 -35.19 -6.37
C GLU A 295 -5.26 -34.89 -5.22
N HIS A 296 -5.06 -35.50 -4.04
CA HIS A 296 -5.88 -35.22 -2.86
C HIS A 296 -5.79 -33.74 -2.43
N ASN A 297 -4.56 -33.20 -2.34
CA ASN A 297 -4.33 -31.80 -2.00
C ASN A 297 -4.93 -30.85 -3.04
N TRP A 298 -4.84 -31.21 -4.32
CA TRP A 298 -5.45 -30.46 -5.42
C TRP A 298 -6.97 -30.44 -5.32
N GLN A 299 -7.62 -31.59 -5.10
CA GLN A 299 -9.07 -31.69 -4.93
C GLN A 299 -9.57 -30.84 -3.76
N ARG A 300 -8.83 -30.80 -2.65
CA ARG A 300 -9.14 -29.92 -1.52
C ARG A 300 -9.14 -28.44 -1.94
N ILE A 301 -8.10 -27.99 -2.65
CA ILE A 301 -8.02 -26.61 -3.15
C ILE A 301 -9.14 -26.32 -4.15
N ALA A 302 -9.38 -27.23 -5.10
CA ALA A 302 -10.41 -27.08 -6.13
C ALA A 302 -11.82 -26.95 -5.52
N SER A 303 -12.14 -27.76 -4.51
CA SER A 303 -13.44 -27.71 -3.82
C SER A 303 -13.71 -26.39 -3.08
N HIS A 304 -12.66 -25.63 -2.76
CA HIS A 304 -12.74 -24.34 -2.06
C HIS A 304 -12.19 -23.17 -2.90
N PHE A 305 -12.07 -23.34 -4.22
CA PHE A 305 -11.39 -22.38 -5.09
C PHE A 305 -11.96 -20.96 -4.98
N THR A 306 -13.29 -20.82 -4.98
CA THR A 306 -13.97 -19.52 -4.90
C THR A 306 -13.81 -18.82 -3.55
N THR A 307 -13.45 -19.55 -2.50
CA THR A 307 -13.16 -18.99 -1.17
C THR A 307 -11.69 -18.65 -0.99
N LEU A 308 -10.79 -19.40 -1.63
CA LEU A 308 -9.35 -19.26 -1.51
C LEU A 308 -8.77 -18.17 -2.41
N PHE A 309 -9.36 -17.95 -3.59
CA PHE A 309 -8.77 -17.07 -4.60
C PHE A 309 -9.61 -15.82 -4.84
N THR A 310 -9.80 -15.03 -3.77
CA THR A 310 -10.64 -13.83 -3.74
C THR A 310 -9.85 -12.52 -3.71
N THR A 311 -8.52 -12.60 -3.65
CA THR A 311 -7.63 -11.43 -3.59
C THR A 311 -6.56 -11.50 -4.69
N GLU A 312 -6.09 -10.34 -5.17
CA GLU A 312 -4.99 -10.31 -6.16
C GLU A 312 -3.75 -11.07 -5.68
N ALA A 313 -3.41 -10.95 -4.39
CA ALA A 313 -2.27 -11.63 -3.79
C ALA A 313 -2.43 -13.16 -3.83
N SER A 314 -3.61 -13.68 -3.52
CA SER A 314 -3.90 -15.13 -3.61
C SER A 314 -3.77 -15.67 -5.04
N ILE A 315 -4.16 -14.87 -6.05
CA ILE A 315 -3.99 -15.23 -7.46
C ILE A 315 -2.52 -15.22 -7.86
N ASP A 316 -1.74 -14.23 -7.40
CA ASP A 316 -0.31 -14.18 -7.68
C ASP A 316 0.44 -15.37 -7.04
N GLN A 317 0.03 -15.79 -5.83
CA GLN A 317 0.55 -17.02 -5.19
C GLN A 317 0.17 -18.28 -5.98
N LEU A 318 -1.06 -18.36 -6.51
CA LEU A 318 -1.48 -19.47 -7.37
C LEU A 318 -0.64 -19.55 -8.64
N LYS A 319 -0.37 -18.41 -9.30
CA LYS A 319 0.51 -18.35 -10.48
C LYS A 319 1.90 -18.90 -10.18
N GLN A 320 2.52 -18.48 -9.07
CA GLN A 320 3.82 -19.01 -8.66
C GLN A 320 3.76 -20.51 -8.35
N THR A 321 2.68 -20.98 -7.72
CA THR A 321 2.47 -22.41 -7.48
C THR A 321 2.35 -23.21 -8.78
N ILE A 322 1.67 -22.68 -9.79
CA ILE A 322 1.58 -23.30 -11.12
C ILE A 322 2.97 -23.41 -11.76
N LEU A 323 3.79 -22.36 -11.70
CA LEU A 323 5.17 -22.41 -12.18
C LEU A 323 6.02 -23.41 -11.38
N GLN A 324 5.83 -23.48 -10.06
CA GLN A 324 6.52 -24.43 -9.21
C GLN A 324 6.17 -25.88 -9.59
N LEU A 325 4.88 -26.20 -9.78
CA LEU A 325 4.45 -27.51 -10.25
C LEU A 325 4.97 -27.83 -11.66
N ALA A 326 5.07 -26.82 -12.52
CA ALA A 326 5.66 -26.95 -13.85
C ALA A 326 7.13 -27.35 -13.78
N VAL A 327 7.96 -26.67 -12.97
CA VAL A 327 9.39 -26.98 -12.86
C VAL A 327 9.68 -28.28 -12.10
N MET A 328 8.72 -28.78 -11.33
CA MET A 328 8.78 -30.09 -10.67
C MET A 328 8.28 -31.24 -11.56
N GLY A 329 7.78 -30.95 -12.77
CA GLY A 329 7.19 -31.96 -13.66
C GLY A 329 5.91 -32.60 -13.12
N LYS A 330 5.16 -31.85 -12.29
CA LYS A 330 3.89 -32.27 -11.67
C LYS A 330 2.66 -31.65 -12.35
N LEU A 331 2.85 -30.83 -13.39
CA LEU A 331 1.76 -30.08 -14.03
C LEU A 331 1.08 -30.82 -15.20
N VAL A 332 1.81 -31.70 -15.89
CA VAL A 332 1.32 -32.47 -17.04
C VAL A 332 1.70 -33.94 -16.88
N PRO A 333 0.96 -34.89 -17.47
CA PRO A 333 1.35 -36.30 -17.48
C PRO A 333 2.66 -36.53 -18.24
N GLN A 334 3.50 -37.45 -17.74
CA GLN A 334 4.75 -37.87 -18.36
C GLN A 334 4.51 -38.96 -19.42
N ASP A 335 5.26 -38.92 -20.52
CA ASP A 335 5.26 -39.99 -21.54
C ASP A 335 6.59 -40.76 -21.50
N PRO A 336 6.59 -42.05 -21.11
CA PRO A 336 7.82 -42.86 -21.08
C PRO A 336 8.52 -43.01 -22.44
N ASN A 337 7.84 -42.70 -23.55
CA ASN A 337 8.40 -42.77 -24.89
C ASN A 337 9.06 -41.46 -25.35
N ASP A 338 8.96 -40.39 -24.55
CA ASP A 338 9.62 -39.14 -24.89
C ASP A 338 11.15 -39.28 -24.90
N GLU A 339 11.81 -38.56 -25.81
CA GLU A 339 13.26 -38.53 -25.86
C GLU A 339 13.81 -37.86 -24.57
N PRO A 340 14.66 -38.55 -23.78
CA PRO A 340 15.15 -38.02 -22.52
C PRO A 340 15.88 -36.69 -22.67
N ALA A 341 15.77 -35.82 -21.67
CA ALA A 341 16.41 -34.50 -21.62
C ALA A 341 17.94 -34.57 -21.78
N ALA A 342 18.57 -35.69 -21.42
CA ALA A 342 19.99 -35.96 -21.66
C ALA A 342 20.36 -35.80 -23.15
N LYS A 343 19.50 -36.22 -24.09
CA LYS A 343 19.73 -36.06 -25.54
C LYS A 343 19.60 -34.61 -26.00
N LEU A 344 18.69 -33.85 -25.39
CA LEU A 344 18.61 -32.41 -25.60
C LEU A 344 19.90 -31.72 -25.14
N LEU A 345 20.42 -32.06 -23.96
CA LEU A 345 21.69 -31.54 -23.47
C LEU A 345 22.87 -31.89 -24.38
N GLU A 346 22.94 -33.12 -24.91
CA GLU A 346 23.96 -33.51 -25.90
C GLU A 346 23.92 -32.62 -27.16
N ARG A 347 22.72 -32.32 -27.68
CA ARG A 347 22.54 -31.42 -28.84
C ARG A 347 22.98 -30.00 -28.52
N ILE A 348 22.55 -29.45 -27.38
CA ILE A 348 22.93 -28.12 -26.90
C ILE A 348 24.46 -28.03 -26.74
N ALA A 349 25.10 -29.05 -26.16
CA ALA A 349 26.54 -29.10 -25.99
C ALA A 349 27.28 -29.11 -27.34
N THR A 350 26.75 -29.86 -28.32
CA THR A 350 27.30 -29.94 -29.68
C THR A 350 27.19 -28.59 -30.41
N GLU A 351 26.03 -27.93 -30.35
CA GLU A 351 25.82 -26.60 -30.91
C GLU A 351 26.81 -25.59 -30.31
N LYS A 352 26.94 -25.58 -28.99
CA LYS A 352 27.86 -24.65 -28.31
C LYS A 352 29.32 -24.92 -28.65
N ALA A 353 29.73 -26.19 -28.75
CA ALA A 353 31.07 -26.55 -29.17
C ALA A 353 31.38 -26.01 -30.59
N GLN A 354 30.40 -26.11 -31.50
CA GLN A 354 30.50 -25.55 -32.84
C GLN A 354 30.60 -24.01 -32.81
N LEU A 355 29.76 -23.32 -32.03
CA LEU A 355 29.82 -21.86 -31.88
C LEU A 355 31.14 -21.36 -31.27
N VAL A 356 31.76 -22.15 -30.37
CA VAL A 356 33.11 -21.87 -29.85
C VAL A 356 34.16 -22.02 -30.94
N LYS A 357 34.08 -23.09 -31.75
CA LYS A 357 35.00 -23.35 -32.87
C LYS A 357 34.91 -22.24 -33.93
N GLU A 358 33.72 -21.70 -34.16
CA GLU A 358 33.47 -20.57 -35.06
C GLU A 358 33.84 -19.20 -34.44
N GLY A 359 34.24 -19.15 -33.16
CA GLY A 359 34.61 -17.91 -32.47
C GLY A 359 33.43 -16.98 -32.13
N LYS A 360 32.17 -17.43 -32.31
CA LYS A 360 30.96 -16.66 -32.00
C LYS A 360 30.75 -16.50 -30.50
N ILE A 361 31.13 -17.52 -29.72
CA ILE A 361 31.09 -17.49 -28.25
C ILE A 361 32.44 -17.92 -27.66
N LYS A 362 32.73 -17.42 -26.44
CA LYS A 362 33.93 -17.84 -25.70
C LYS A 362 33.69 -19.19 -25.06
N LYS A 363 34.74 -20.02 -24.99
CA LYS A 363 34.72 -21.26 -24.22
C LYS A 363 34.40 -20.95 -22.76
N GLN A 364 33.32 -21.53 -22.24
CA GLN A 364 32.93 -21.35 -20.85
C GLN A 364 33.85 -22.13 -19.92
N LYS A 365 34.04 -21.63 -18.70
CA LYS A 365 34.74 -22.36 -17.65
C LYS A 365 33.86 -23.52 -17.21
N ALA A 366 34.44 -24.71 -17.08
CA ALA A 366 33.72 -25.87 -16.55
C ALA A 366 33.22 -25.57 -15.12
N LEU A 367 31.94 -25.83 -14.89
CA LEU A 367 31.34 -25.79 -13.57
C LEU A 367 31.46 -27.16 -12.90
N PRO A 368 31.48 -27.23 -11.55
CA PRO A 368 31.45 -28.50 -10.86
C PRO A 368 30.21 -29.32 -11.24
N PRO A 369 30.32 -30.67 -11.24
CA PRO A 369 29.15 -31.55 -11.29
C PRO A 369 28.13 -31.15 -10.21
N ILE A 370 26.86 -31.41 -10.47
CA ILE A 370 25.78 -31.14 -9.52
C ILE A 370 25.79 -32.25 -8.46
N GLY A 371 26.02 -31.90 -7.19
CA GLY A 371 25.98 -32.85 -6.07
C GLY A 371 24.55 -33.31 -5.74
N GLU A 372 24.41 -34.45 -5.06
CA GLU A 372 23.09 -34.91 -4.58
C GLU A 372 22.49 -33.96 -3.54
N ASP A 373 23.32 -33.31 -2.74
CA ASP A 373 22.92 -32.30 -1.75
C ASP A 373 22.48 -30.96 -2.38
N GLU A 374 22.86 -30.71 -3.64
CA GLU A 374 22.39 -29.57 -4.42
C GLU A 374 20.98 -29.79 -4.99
N LYS A 375 20.49 -31.05 -5.06
CA LYS A 375 19.19 -31.39 -5.67
C LYS A 375 18.06 -31.16 -4.67
N PRO A 376 17.18 -30.17 -4.92
CA PRO A 376 16.17 -29.74 -3.95
C PRO A 376 14.94 -30.64 -3.92
N PHE A 377 14.69 -31.39 -4.99
CA PHE A 377 13.60 -32.35 -5.12
C PHE A 377 13.94 -33.39 -6.19
N GLU A 378 13.23 -34.52 -6.14
CA GLU A 378 13.32 -35.58 -7.15
C GLU A 378 12.65 -35.13 -8.46
N LEU A 379 13.33 -35.40 -9.57
CA LEU A 379 12.79 -35.15 -10.90
C LEU A 379 12.05 -36.38 -11.44
N PRO A 380 11.06 -36.18 -12.32
CA PRO A 380 10.51 -37.25 -13.14
C PRO A 380 11.55 -38.05 -13.92
N ASP A 381 11.15 -39.26 -14.33
CA ASP A 381 11.93 -40.05 -15.26
C ASP A 381 12.11 -39.31 -16.60
N GLY A 382 13.33 -39.32 -17.13
CA GLY A 382 13.68 -38.66 -18.38
C GLY A 382 14.03 -37.17 -18.27
N TRP A 383 13.83 -36.55 -17.11
CA TRP A 383 14.30 -35.19 -16.83
C TRP A 383 15.75 -35.17 -16.35
N GLU A 384 16.42 -34.03 -16.53
CA GLU A 384 17.81 -33.85 -16.10
C GLU A 384 18.01 -32.55 -15.33
N TRP A 385 18.81 -32.61 -14.27
CA TRP A 385 19.35 -31.41 -13.64
C TRP A 385 20.51 -30.87 -14.48
N CYS A 386 20.46 -29.59 -14.82
CA CYS A 386 21.57 -28.90 -15.48
C CYS A 386 21.81 -27.51 -14.89
N ARG A 387 22.97 -26.92 -15.17
CA ARG A 387 23.27 -25.53 -14.82
C ARG A 387 22.84 -24.60 -15.95
N LEU A 388 22.35 -23.42 -15.62
CA LEU A 388 21.90 -22.40 -16.60
C LEU A 388 22.97 -22.11 -17.67
N ALA A 389 24.24 -22.13 -17.28
CA ALA A 389 25.37 -21.95 -18.20
C ALA A 389 25.42 -22.98 -19.34
N GLU A 390 24.88 -24.18 -19.14
CA GLU A 390 24.82 -25.24 -20.16
C GLU A 390 23.79 -24.87 -21.22
N LEU A 391 22.66 -24.29 -20.81
CA LEU A 391 21.55 -23.92 -21.68
C LEU A 391 21.75 -22.60 -22.43
N VAL A 392 22.46 -21.63 -21.84
CA VAL A 392 22.55 -20.27 -22.40
C VAL A 392 23.98 -19.73 -22.50
N THR A 393 24.17 -18.70 -23.32
CA THR A 393 25.34 -17.82 -23.26
C THR A 393 25.00 -16.55 -22.49
N ILE A 394 25.73 -16.28 -21.41
CA ILE A 394 25.48 -15.13 -20.52
C ILE A 394 26.43 -13.99 -20.86
N ARG A 395 25.88 -12.79 -21.11
CA ARG A 395 26.66 -11.54 -21.26
C ARG A 395 26.03 -10.44 -20.43
N GLY A 396 26.84 -9.50 -19.91
CA GLY A 396 26.33 -8.30 -19.26
C GLY A 396 26.02 -7.19 -20.27
N GLY A 397 25.18 -6.23 -19.91
CA GLY A 397 25.06 -4.96 -20.64
C GLY A 397 26.17 -3.96 -20.29
N LYS A 398 26.01 -2.70 -20.72
CA LYS A 398 27.02 -1.64 -20.49
C LYS A 398 26.38 -0.29 -20.22
N ARG A 399 26.97 0.45 -19.28
CA ARG A 399 26.62 1.84 -19.03
C ARG A 399 26.92 2.73 -20.24
N VAL A 400 26.07 3.73 -20.44
CA VAL A 400 26.41 4.91 -21.21
C VAL A 400 27.73 5.52 -20.68
N SER A 401 28.63 5.90 -21.60
CA SER A 401 29.96 6.41 -21.25
C SER A 401 29.88 7.79 -20.59
N ASN A 402 30.88 8.14 -19.77
CA ASN A 402 30.98 9.47 -19.17
C ASN A 402 30.92 10.57 -20.25
N GLY A 403 30.12 11.61 -19.99
CA GLY A 403 29.89 12.72 -20.92
C GLY A 403 28.67 12.54 -21.85
N TYR A 404 28.11 11.34 -21.96
CA TYR A 404 26.88 11.09 -22.71
C TYR A 404 25.67 11.04 -21.78
N LYS A 405 24.51 11.46 -22.28
CA LYS A 405 23.23 11.39 -21.58
C LYS A 405 22.26 10.51 -22.35
N LEU A 406 21.36 9.86 -21.61
CA LEU A 406 20.20 9.24 -22.22
C LEU A 406 19.27 10.33 -22.77
N LEU A 407 18.70 10.06 -23.93
CA LEU A 407 17.78 10.93 -24.63
C LEU A 407 16.34 10.47 -24.38
N ARG A 408 15.41 11.42 -24.35
CA ARG A 408 13.96 11.14 -24.34
C ARG A 408 13.37 11.25 -25.74
N GLU A 409 13.96 12.09 -26.58
CA GLU A 409 13.58 12.20 -27.98
C GLU A 409 13.94 10.91 -28.73
N PRO A 410 13.03 10.37 -29.56
CA PRO A 410 13.25 9.13 -30.28
C PRO A 410 14.48 9.16 -31.18
N THR A 411 15.31 8.13 -31.06
CA THR A 411 16.34 7.79 -32.05
C THR A 411 16.13 6.34 -32.49
N PRO A 412 16.80 5.86 -33.56
CA PRO A 412 16.77 4.44 -33.93
C PRO A 412 17.39 3.49 -32.88
N TYR A 413 18.01 4.01 -31.82
CA TYR A 413 18.78 3.23 -30.85
C TYR A 413 18.20 3.36 -29.45
N ILE A 414 17.39 2.37 -29.06
CA ILE A 414 16.84 2.26 -27.73
C ILE A 414 17.92 1.78 -26.75
N TYR A 415 17.91 2.33 -25.54
CA TYR A 415 18.70 1.88 -24.41
C TYR A 415 17.77 1.38 -23.30
N ILE A 416 17.73 0.06 -23.12
CA ILE A 416 16.82 -0.62 -22.20
C ILE A 416 17.44 -0.61 -20.79
N ARG A 417 16.69 -0.04 -19.84
CA ARG A 417 17.04 0.10 -18.43
C ARG A 417 16.28 -0.93 -17.60
N VAL A 418 16.73 -1.15 -16.36
CA VAL A 418 16.00 -1.98 -15.39
C VAL A 418 14.59 -1.44 -15.12
N ALA A 419 14.40 -0.12 -15.16
CA ALA A 419 13.08 0.50 -14.99
C ALA A 419 12.09 0.15 -16.10
N ASP A 420 12.58 -0.27 -17.27
CA ASP A 420 11.78 -0.62 -18.44
C ASP A 420 11.44 -2.13 -18.42
N MET A 421 12.00 -2.92 -17.49
CA MET A 421 11.82 -4.37 -17.40
C MET A 421 10.68 -4.70 -16.41
N LYS A 422 9.48 -4.93 -16.92
CA LYS A 422 8.28 -5.16 -16.10
C LYS A 422 7.41 -6.28 -16.68
N GLY A 423 6.77 -7.04 -15.79
CA GLY A 423 5.76 -8.04 -16.17
C GLY A 423 6.23 -9.09 -17.19
N GLY A 424 7.49 -9.49 -17.15
CA GLY A 424 8.05 -10.47 -18.09
C GLY A 424 8.32 -9.94 -19.50
N THR A 425 8.20 -8.62 -19.72
CA THR A 425 8.43 -7.96 -21.02
C THR A 425 9.14 -6.62 -20.81
N ILE A 426 9.23 -5.81 -21.88
CA ILE A 426 9.79 -4.45 -21.84
C ILE A 426 8.65 -3.45 -21.96
N ASP A 427 8.48 -2.62 -20.92
CA ASP A 427 7.56 -1.48 -20.85
C ASP A 427 8.16 -0.28 -21.58
N ASP A 428 7.42 0.28 -22.52
CA ASP A 428 7.89 1.35 -23.41
C ASP A 428 7.35 2.74 -23.06
N SER A 429 6.63 2.89 -21.94
CA SER A 429 5.97 4.15 -21.56
C SER A 429 6.94 5.32 -21.30
N ASP A 430 8.16 5.03 -20.84
CA ASP A 430 9.24 6.01 -20.57
C ASP A 430 10.56 5.51 -21.17
N ILE A 431 10.53 4.93 -22.37
CA ILE A 431 11.73 4.36 -22.98
C ILE A 431 12.75 5.45 -23.32
N HIS A 432 14.04 5.14 -23.13
CA HIS A 432 15.14 6.07 -23.39
C HIS A 432 16.00 5.63 -24.57
N TYR A 433 16.67 6.62 -25.16
CA TYR A 433 17.42 6.46 -26.40
C TYR A 433 18.89 6.89 -26.22
N ILE A 434 19.72 6.49 -27.19
CA ILE A 434 21.10 6.94 -27.33
C ILE A 434 21.35 7.44 -28.76
N ASP A 435 22.36 8.30 -28.93
CA ASP A 435 22.78 8.73 -30.27
C ASP A 435 23.66 7.68 -30.98
N SER A 436 23.96 7.93 -32.26
CA SER A 436 24.80 7.05 -33.09
C SER A 436 26.23 6.91 -32.57
N GLN A 437 26.80 7.96 -31.98
CA GLN A 437 28.17 7.93 -31.43
C GLN A 437 28.24 7.01 -30.22
N MET A 438 27.26 7.11 -29.32
CA MET A 438 27.14 6.25 -28.15
C MET A 438 26.82 4.81 -28.58
N ARG A 439 25.91 4.60 -29.52
CA ARG A 439 25.64 3.27 -30.11
C ARG A 439 26.92 2.61 -30.61
N GLN A 440 27.79 3.34 -31.31
CA GLN A 440 29.06 2.80 -31.80
C GLN A 440 29.98 2.36 -30.65
N LYS A 441 30.07 3.16 -29.57
CA LYS A 441 30.90 2.88 -28.39
C LYS A 441 30.47 1.64 -27.60
N ILE A 442 29.17 1.33 -27.57
CA ILE A 442 28.62 0.15 -26.87
C ILE A 442 27.97 -0.87 -27.82
N SER A 443 28.44 -0.91 -29.07
CA SER A 443 27.90 -1.76 -30.14
C SER A 443 27.90 -3.27 -29.83
N GLN A 444 28.71 -3.74 -28.87
CA GLN A 444 28.76 -5.13 -28.45
C GLN A 444 27.72 -5.51 -27.39
N TYR A 445 27.07 -4.52 -26.77
CA TYR A 445 26.14 -4.68 -25.63
C TYR A 445 24.71 -4.56 -26.11
N ILE A 446 24.39 -5.40 -27.09
CA ILE A 446 23.10 -5.47 -27.76
C ILE A 446 22.30 -6.64 -27.18
N ILE A 447 20.98 -6.52 -27.14
CA ILE A 447 20.03 -7.61 -26.89
C ILE A 447 19.14 -7.80 -28.12
N THR A 448 18.78 -9.04 -28.41
CA THR A 448 17.93 -9.43 -29.55
C THR A 448 16.62 -10.02 -29.06
N LYS A 449 15.66 -10.18 -29.95
CA LYS A 449 14.39 -10.87 -29.65
C LYS A 449 14.54 -12.35 -29.28
N ASP A 450 15.67 -12.95 -29.66
CA ASP A 450 16.02 -14.33 -29.35
C ASP A 450 16.71 -14.46 -27.97
N ASP A 451 16.90 -13.34 -27.26
CA ASP A 451 17.47 -13.32 -25.92
C ASP A 451 16.38 -13.21 -24.84
N ILE A 452 16.75 -13.59 -23.62
CA ILE A 452 16.02 -13.31 -22.39
C ILE A 452 16.83 -12.26 -21.62
N TYR A 453 16.19 -11.18 -21.17
CA TYR A 453 16.84 -10.25 -20.25
C TYR A 453 16.75 -10.78 -18.82
N MET A 454 17.71 -10.39 -17.98
CA MET A 454 17.64 -10.60 -16.54
C MET A 454 18.24 -9.42 -15.79
N THR A 455 17.53 -8.90 -14.80
CA THR A 455 18.02 -7.86 -13.90
C THR A 455 19.06 -8.42 -12.91
N ILE A 456 20.20 -7.72 -12.77
CA ILE A 456 21.32 -8.15 -11.92
C ILE A 456 21.72 -7.12 -10.85
N VAL A 457 21.12 -5.92 -10.85
CA VAL A 457 21.27 -4.88 -9.82
C VAL A 457 19.91 -4.20 -9.62
N GLY A 458 19.58 -3.83 -8.38
CA GLY A 458 18.26 -3.30 -8.02
C GLY A 458 17.30 -4.44 -7.68
N THR A 459 16.19 -4.56 -8.40
CA THR A 459 15.26 -5.71 -8.29
C THR A 459 15.87 -6.92 -8.98
N ILE A 460 16.84 -7.57 -8.34
CA ILE A 460 17.58 -8.70 -8.92
C ILE A 460 16.64 -9.89 -9.18
N GLY A 461 16.87 -10.60 -10.29
CA GLY A 461 16.20 -11.88 -10.56
C GLY A 461 15.07 -11.79 -11.58
N LYS A 462 14.54 -10.60 -11.83
CA LYS A 462 13.46 -10.41 -12.80
C LYS A 462 13.94 -10.65 -14.22
N CYS A 463 13.25 -11.55 -14.90
CA CYS A 463 13.51 -11.97 -16.27
C CYS A 463 12.36 -11.56 -17.19
N GLY A 464 12.60 -11.57 -18.50
CA GLY A 464 11.55 -11.37 -19.47
C GLY A 464 12.00 -11.60 -20.90
N LEU A 465 11.01 -11.81 -21.76
CA LEU A 465 11.19 -11.95 -23.20
C LEU A 465 11.38 -10.57 -23.84
N VAL A 466 12.10 -10.53 -24.96
CA VAL A 466 12.41 -9.30 -25.68
C VAL A 466 11.49 -9.19 -26.90
N PRO A 467 10.55 -8.21 -26.94
CA PRO A 467 9.67 -8.03 -28.09
C PRO A 467 10.43 -7.64 -29.37
N ASP A 468 9.85 -7.90 -30.55
CA ASP A 468 10.43 -7.55 -31.86
C ASP A 468 10.86 -6.07 -31.96
N LYS A 469 10.10 -5.16 -31.35
CA LYS A 469 10.40 -3.72 -31.28
C LYS A 469 11.78 -3.42 -30.67
N PHE A 470 12.26 -4.30 -29.81
CA PHE A 470 13.51 -4.14 -29.06
C PHE A 470 14.64 -5.02 -29.61
N ASP A 471 14.44 -5.64 -30.77
CA ASP A 471 15.48 -6.40 -31.43
C ASP A 471 16.68 -5.51 -31.79
N GLN A 472 17.88 -6.02 -31.57
CA GLN A 472 19.15 -5.32 -31.78
C GLN A 472 19.32 -4.03 -30.94
N MET A 473 18.67 -3.87 -29.79
CA MET A 473 18.77 -2.67 -28.93
C MET A 473 19.84 -2.78 -27.85
N ASN A 474 20.23 -1.67 -27.21
CA ASN A 474 21.30 -1.68 -26.20
C ASN A 474 20.78 -2.01 -24.80
N LEU A 475 21.54 -2.86 -24.08
CA LEU A 475 21.20 -3.30 -22.73
C LEU A 475 22.07 -2.61 -21.67
N THR A 476 21.44 -2.14 -20.59
CA THR A 476 22.13 -1.52 -19.45
C THR A 476 23.05 -2.49 -18.69
N GLU A 477 24.10 -1.98 -18.03
CA GLU A 477 25.04 -2.77 -17.20
C GLU A 477 24.41 -3.46 -15.99
N ASN A 478 23.22 -3.01 -15.60
CA ASN A 478 22.44 -3.56 -14.49
C ASN A 478 21.56 -4.73 -14.92
N ALA A 479 21.69 -5.18 -16.17
CA ALA A 479 21.04 -6.37 -16.68
C ALA A 479 22.05 -7.29 -17.39
N ALA A 480 21.71 -8.57 -17.39
CA ALA A 480 22.33 -9.62 -18.16
C ALA A 480 21.42 -10.01 -19.34
N ARG A 481 22.08 -10.40 -20.42
CA ARG A 481 21.51 -11.01 -21.60
C ARG A 481 21.79 -12.50 -21.55
N LEU A 482 20.74 -13.31 -21.61
CA LEU A 482 20.80 -14.75 -21.68
C LEU A 482 20.40 -15.13 -23.10
N THR A 483 21.35 -15.67 -23.88
CA THR A 483 21.09 -16.16 -25.24
C THR A 483 20.93 -17.68 -25.17
N PRO A 484 19.71 -18.24 -25.24
CA PRO A 484 19.50 -19.68 -25.21
C PRO A 484 20.03 -20.38 -26.46
N SER A 485 20.29 -21.68 -26.36
CA SER A 485 20.56 -22.52 -27.53
C SER A 485 19.34 -22.58 -28.45
N ALA A 486 19.57 -22.71 -29.75
CA ALA A 486 18.50 -22.82 -30.74
C ALA A 486 17.59 -24.05 -30.54
N GLU A 487 18.06 -25.06 -29.79
CA GLU A 487 17.28 -26.25 -29.44
C GLU A 487 16.27 -26.02 -28.30
N LEU A 488 16.42 -24.93 -27.54
CA LEU A 488 15.64 -24.64 -26.34
C LEU A 488 14.61 -23.53 -26.60
N SER A 489 13.40 -23.72 -26.10
CA SER A 489 12.39 -22.67 -26.14
C SER A 489 12.68 -21.56 -25.13
N ASN A 490 12.74 -20.31 -25.61
CA ASN A 490 12.87 -19.13 -24.77
C ASN A 490 11.70 -18.99 -23.78
N SER A 491 10.50 -19.38 -24.20
CA SER A 491 9.28 -19.29 -23.39
C SER A 491 9.36 -20.20 -22.15
N PHE A 492 9.74 -21.47 -22.35
CA PHE A 492 9.97 -22.44 -21.28
C PHE A 492 11.04 -21.95 -20.32
N LEU A 493 12.21 -21.54 -20.84
CA LEU A 493 13.30 -21.11 -19.99
C LEU A 493 12.92 -19.85 -19.18
N TYR A 494 12.24 -18.89 -19.80
CA TYR A 494 11.71 -17.72 -19.09
C TYR A 494 10.78 -18.12 -17.94
N LYS A 495 9.80 -19.00 -18.18
CA LYS A 495 8.87 -19.50 -17.15
C LYS A 495 9.60 -20.22 -16.03
N CYS A 496 10.61 -21.02 -16.35
CA CYS A 496 11.44 -21.67 -15.36
C CYS A 496 12.22 -20.64 -14.51
N LEU A 497 12.81 -19.63 -15.14
CA LEU A 497 13.54 -18.56 -14.45
C LEU A 497 12.62 -17.68 -13.58
N ASP A 498 11.37 -17.48 -13.97
CA ASP A 498 10.39 -16.67 -13.22
C ASP A 498 9.72 -17.42 -12.06
N SER A 499 9.84 -18.76 -12.02
CA SER A 499 9.36 -19.57 -10.90
C SER A 499 10.05 -19.23 -9.58
N ASP A 500 9.32 -19.35 -8.47
CA ASP A 500 9.86 -19.21 -7.12
C ASP A 500 11.10 -20.07 -6.89
N PHE A 501 11.17 -21.26 -7.49
CA PHE A 501 12.37 -22.10 -7.46
C PHE A 501 13.64 -21.36 -7.92
N CYS A 502 13.63 -20.75 -9.10
CA CYS A 502 14.78 -20.01 -9.62
C CYS A 502 14.97 -18.67 -8.91
N GLN A 503 13.87 -17.96 -8.61
CA GLN A 503 13.93 -16.68 -7.90
C GLN A 503 14.59 -16.83 -6.52
N ASN A 504 14.26 -17.89 -5.77
CA ASN A 504 14.88 -18.19 -4.48
C ASN A 504 16.38 -18.49 -4.61
N GLN A 505 16.79 -19.24 -5.65
CA GLN A 505 18.22 -19.43 -5.95
C GLN A 505 18.93 -18.09 -6.20
N PHE A 506 18.30 -17.13 -6.88
CA PHE A 506 18.89 -15.80 -7.11
C PHE A 506 19.02 -14.99 -5.82
N ILE A 507 18.00 -15.05 -4.98
CA ILE A 507 17.97 -14.39 -3.67
C ILE A 507 19.10 -14.95 -2.78
N ASP A 508 19.22 -16.26 -2.65
CA ASP A 508 20.20 -16.87 -1.76
C ASP A 508 21.63 -16.64 -2.23
N LYS A 509 21.84 -16.66 -3.55
CA LYS A 509 23.13 -16.30 -4.15
C LYS A 509 23.49 -14.83 -3.95
N THR A 510 22.56 -13.93 -3.60
CA THR A 510 22.82 -12.49 -3.43
C THR A 510 22.79 -12.00 -1.98
N LYS A 511 22.15 -12.73 -1.06
CA LYS A 511 22.20 -12.44 0.40
C LYS A 511 23.62 -12.49 0.97
N GLN A 512 24.52 -13.27 0.37
CA GLN A 512 25.86 -13.56 0.89
C GLN A 512 26.93 -12.50 0.53
N VAL A 513 26.57 -11.30 0.05
CA VAL A 513 27.54 -10.29 -0.41
C VAL A 513 27.28 -8.88 0.14
N GLY A 514 28.36 -8.16 0.48
CA GLY A 514 28.30 -6.76 0.93
C GLY A 514 27.85 -5.75 -0.13
N VAL A 515 27.77 -6.17 -1.41
CA VAL A 515 27.21 -5.38 -2.52
C VAL A 515 26.08 -6.19 -3.15
N GLN A 516 24.85 -5.67 -3.13
CA GLN A 516 23.66 -6.28 -3.73
C GLN A 516 23.73 -6.25 -5.28
N LYS A 517 24.52 -7.16 -5.85
CA LYS A 517 24.66 -7.39 -7.29
C LYS A 517 24.77 -8.88 -7.58
N MET A 518 24.03 -9.37 -8.57
CA MET A 518 24.19 -10.72 -9.10
C MET A 518 25.44 -10.79 -10.00
N ALA A 519 26.39 -11.63 -9.64
CA ALA A 519 27.58 -11.85 -10.47
C ALA A 519 27.25 -12.89 -11.56
N LEU A 520 27.72 -12.68 -12.79
CA LEU A 520 27.36 -13.54 -13.93
C LEU A 520 27.79 -15.00 -13.75
N ASN A 521 28.90 -15.27 -13.04
CA ASN A 521 29.33 -16.62 -12.70
C ASN A 521 28.40 -17.31 -11.68
N ARG A 522 27.83 -16.55 -10.73
CA ARG A 522 26.81 -17.08 -9.81
C ARG A 522 25.52 -17.38 -10.57
N LEU A 523 25.10 -16.48 -11.45
CA LEU A 523 23.95 -16.72 -12.33
C LEU A 523 24.14 -17.98 -13.19
N ALA A 524 25.32 -18.16 -13.78
CA ALA A 524 25.70 -19.33 -14.58
C ALA A 524 25.49 -20.67 -13.83
N SER A 525 25.68 -20.67 -12.51
CA SER A 525 25.56 -21.88 -11.67
C SER A 525 24.13 -22.25 -11.25
N THR A 526 23.11 -21.51 -11.67
CA THR A 526 21.70 -21.76 -11.31
C THR A 526 21.25 -23.11 -11.82
N LEU A 527 20.64 -23.90 -10.96
CA LEU A 527 20.11 -25.21 -11.31
C LEU A 527 18.80 -25.04 -12.06
N ILE A 528 18.66 -25.77 -13.16
CA ILE A 528 17.49 -25.79 -14.03
C ILE A 528 17.06 -27.25 -14.17
N PRO A 529 15.80 -27.59 -13.84
CA PRO A 529 15.23 -28.88 -14.17
C PRO A 529 14.81 -28.86 -15.64
N LEU A 530 15.44 -29.71 -16.46
CA LEU A 530 15.21 -29.76 -17.89
C LEU A 530 14.35 -31.00 -18.24
N PRO A 531 13.12 -30.81 -18.73
CA PRO A 531 12.28 -31.89 -19.26
C PRO A 531 12.71 -32.36 -20.66
N PRO A 532 12.20 -33.53 -21.10
CA PRO A 532 12.09 -33.86 -22.51
C PRO A 532 11.48 -32.73 -23.35
N LYS A 533 11.90 -32.60 -24.62
CA LYS A 533 11.49 -31.48 -25.48
C LYS A 533 9.98 -31.43 -25.73
N THR A 534 9.35 -32.58 -25.92
CA THR A 534 7.89 -32.68 -26.10
C THR A 534 7.15 -32.27 -24.84
N GLU A 535 7.56 -32.80 -23.69
CA GLU A 535 6.97 -32.47 -22.39
C GLU A 535 7.13 -30.97 -22.06
N ALA A 536 8.29 -30.37 -22.36
CA ALA A 536 8.52 -28.92 -22.21
C ALA A 536 7.44 -28.08 -22.94
N LEU A 537 7.12 -28.47 -24.18
CA LEU A 537 6.09 -27.80 -24.99
C LEU A 537 4.68 -27.99 -24.40
N ASN A 538 4.39 -29.16 -23.84
CA ASN A 538 3.11 -29.43 -23.18
C ASN A 538 2.97 -28.62 -21.89
N ILE A 539 4.04 -28.53 -21.10
CA ILE A 539 4.12 -27.67 -19.90
C ILE A 539 3.88 -26.22 -20.29
N GLU A 540 4.57 -25.71 -21.31
CA GLU A 540 4.40 -24.32 -21.77
C GLU A 540 2.94 -24.00 -22.09
N LYS A 541 2.31 -24.84 -22.92
CA LYS A 541 0.91 -24.67 -23.33
C LYS A 541 -0.01 -24.66 -22.11
N LYS A 542 0.23 -25.58 -21.15
CA LYS A 542 -0.61 -25.68 -19.96
C LYS A 542 -0.42 -24.48 -19.03
N VAL A 543 0.82 -24.04 -18.81
CA VAL A 543 1.12 -22.82 -18.04
C VAL A 543 0.45 -21.61 -18.69
N ASP A 544 0.57 -21.43 -20.00
CA ASP A 544 -0.04 -20.27 -20.69
C ASP A 544 -1.56 -20.25 -20.55
N GLN A 545 -2.22 -21.40 -20.68
CA GLN A 545 -3.66 -21.54 -20.45
C GLN A 545 -4.05 -21.12 -19.03
N LEU A 546 -3.34 -21.64 -18.02
CA LEU A 546 -3.64 -21.38 -16.61
C LEU A 546 -3.32 -19.93 -16.21
N MET A 547 -2.23 -19.37 -16.71
CA MET A 547 -1.86 -17.97 -16.49
C MET A 547 -2.91 -17.02 -17.06
N THR A 548 -3.42 -17.31 -18.27
CA THR A 548 -4.51 -16.55 -18.90
C THR A 548 -5.77 -16.56 -18.04
N LEU A 549 -6.15 -17.72 -17.48
CA LEU A 549 -7.29 -17.80 -16.56
C LEU A 549 -7.05 -17.02 -15.26
N CYS A 550 -5.85 -17.10 -14.70
CA CYS A 550 -5.49 -16.33 -13.51
C CYS A 550 -5.55 -14.82 -13.78
N ASP A 551 -5.08 -14.36 -14.94
CA ASP A 551 -5.17 -12.96 -15.36
C ASP A 551 -6.63 -12.50 -15.48
N GLN A 552 -7.51 -13.31 -16.08
CA GLN A 552 -8.94 -13.01 -16.18
C GLN A 552 -9.60 -12.88 -14.80
N ILE A 553 -9.30 -13.80 -13.87
CA ILE A 553 -9.81 -13.72 -12.50
C ILE A 553 -9.30 -12.45 -11.82
N LYS A 554 -8.00 -12.13 -11.96
CA LYS A 554 -7.40 -10.93 -11.38
C LYS A 554 -8.06 -9.66 -11.90
N THR A 555 -8.30 -9.55 -13.21
CA THR A 555 -9.03 -8.42 -13.81
C THR A 555 -10.47 -8.33 -13.29
N HIS A 556 -11.15 -9.46 -13.08
CA HIS A 556 -12.50 -9.46 -12.51
C HIS A 556 -12.51 -8.95 -11.06
N LEU A 557 -11.57 -9.41 -10.23
CA LEU A 557 -11.41 -8.94 -8.85
C LEU A 557 -11.13 -7.43 -8.80
N GLN A 558 -10.27 -6.91 -9.68
CA GLN A 558 -10.01 -5.48 -9.79
C GLN A 558 -11.27 -4.68 -10.12
N HIS A 559 -12.08 -5.17 -11.05
CA HIS A 559 -13.34 -4.53 -11.40
C HIS A 559 -14.32 -4.54 -10.23
N GLN A 560 -14.48 -5.68 -9.55
CA GLN A 560 -15.33 -5.79 -8.36
C GLN A 560 -14.89 -4.82 -7.26
N GLN A 561 -13.59 -4.72 -7.00
CA GLN A 561 -13.03 -3.80 -6.01
C GLN A 561 -13.35 -2.34 -6.38
N GLN A 562 -13.15 -1.96 -7.64
CA GLN A 562 -13.50 -0.63 -8.13
C GLN A 562 -15.00 -0.32 -7.99
N THR A 563 -15.86 -1.28 -8.30
CA THR A 563 -17.31 -1.15 -8.09
C THR A 563 -17.67 -0.96 -6.62
N CYS A 564 -17.01 -1.68 -5.70
CA CYS A 564 -17.22 -1.51 -4.27
C CYS A 564 -16.81 -0.12 -3.78
N LEU A 565 -15.70 0.42 -4.30
CA LEU A 565 -15.26 1.80 -3.98
C LEU A 565 -16.29 2.83 -4.46
N HIS A 566 -16.74 2.74 -5.72
CA HIS A 566 -17.75 3.65 -6.25
C HIS A 566 -19.09 3.55 -5.51
N LEU A 567 -19.50 2.33 -5.11
CA LEU A 567 -20.71 2.11 -4.34
C LEU A 567 -20.59 2.71 -2.94
N ALA A 568 -19.42 2.60 -2.30
CA ALA A 568 -19.16 3.24 -1.01
C ALA A 568 -19.29 4.77 -1.11
N ASP A 569 -18.73 5.38 -2.15
CA ASP A 569 -18.86 6.83 -2.37
C ASP A 569 -20.32 7.24 -2.63
N ALA A 570 -21.01 6.55 -3.53
CA ALA A 570 -22.42 6.83 -3.86
C ALA A 570 -23.35 6.68 -2.63
N MET A 571 -23.08 5.69 -1.77
CA MET A 571 -23.83 5.53 -0.51
C MET A 571 -23.63 6.70 0.44
N VAL A 572 -22.40 7.19 0.57
CA VAL A 572 -22.11 8.36 1.40
C VAL A 572 -22.81 9.59 0.85
N GLU A 573 -22.73 9.83 -0.46
CA GLU A 573 -23.39 10.97 -1.10
C GLU A 573 -24.92 10.91 -0.93
N GLN A 574 -25.54 9.75 -1.19
CA GLN A 574 -26.99 9.58 -1.05
C GLN A 574 -27.48 9.76 0.39
N SER A 575 -26.66 9.41 1.39
CA SER A 575 -27.02 9.59 2.80
C SER A 575 -27.04 11.05 3.25
N LEU A 576 -26.38 11.93 2.51
CA LEU A 576 -26.26 13.35 2.83
C LEU A 576 -27.38 14.21 2.21
N ILE A 577 -28.02 13.70 1.15
CA ILE A 577 -29.23 14.26 0.53
C ILE A 577 -30.41 13.99 1.48
#